data_AF-A0A559JQL2-F1
#
_entry.id   AF-A0A559JQL2-F1
#
_cell.length_a   1.000
_cell.length_b   1.000
_cell.length_c   1.000
_cell.angle_alpha   90.00
_cell.angle_beta   90.00
_cell.angle_gamma   90.00
#
_symmetry.space_group_name_H-M   'P 1'
#
loop_
_entity.id
_entity.type
_entity.pdbx_description
1 polymer ?
#
loop_
_entity_poly.entity_id
_entity_poly.type
_entity_poly.pdbx_seq_one_letter_code
_entity_poly.pdbx_strand_id
1 'polypeptide(L)'
;MKKITLILFLLMGTSIFDSSSNLVAAKPIKSDYQQDLIFTLINPSIFNALVGFYGTPKTYDLTESKILEIERIGSGFNFRVKVLIETYTGPHNPPYGHEKITMQVNLTSVLIEKFEHTQSD
;
A
#
# COMPACT_ATOMS: atom_id res chain seq x y z
N MET A 1 -23.44 -60.20 55.41
CA MET A 1 -22.16 -59.63 54.91
C MET A 1 -22.00 -60.15 53.49
N LYS A 2 -22.03 -59.42 52.37
CA LYS A 2 -21.64 -58.05 52.02
C LYS A 2 -22.70 -57.40 51.11
N LYS A 3 -22.70 -56.07 51.10
CA LYS A 3 -23.62 -55.10 50.48
C LYS A 3 -23.46 -55.09 48.94
N ILE A 4 -24.53 -55.24 48.15
CA ILE A 4 -25.24 -54.21 47.34
C ILE A 4 -24.31 -53.16 46.70
N THR A 5 -24.27 -53.08 45.35
CA THR A 5 -24.76 -51.94 44.53
C THR A 5 -24.18 -51.97 43.10
N LEU A 6 -25.10 -51.92 42.14
CA LEU A 6 -24.98 -51.69 40.69
C LEU A 6 -24.17 -50.41 40.38
N ILE A 7 -23.12 -50.49 39.55
CA ILE A 7 -22.48 -49.30 38.96
C ILE A 7 -22.67 -49.36 37.44
N LEU A 8 -23.85 -48.89 37.05
CA LEU A 8 -24.12 -48.22 35.79
C LEU A 8 -23.45 -46.83 35.85
N PHE A 9 -23.04 -46.28 34.70
CA PHE A 9 -22.44 -44.94 34.53
C PHE A 9 -20.98 -44.74 34.96
N LEU A 10 -20.05 -44.99 34.03
CA LEU A 10 -18.96 -44.03 33.78
C LEU A 10 -18.42 -44.12 32.35
N LEU A 11 -19.32 -44.09 31.36
CA LEU A 11 -19.01 -43.59 30.02
C LEU A 11 -19.20 -42.05 30.05
N MET A 12 -18.45 -41.37 30.92
CA MET A 12 -18.30 -39.92 30.81
C MET A 12 -17.26 -39.70 29.73
N GLY A 13 -17.77 -39.46 28.51
CA GLY A 13 -16.95 -39.06 27.39
C GLY A 13 -16.09 -37.87 27.78
N THR A 14 -14.77 -38.06 27.70
CA THR A 14 -13.86 -36.93 27.56
C THR A 14 -14.09 -36.38 26.17
N SER A 15 -15.04 -35.46 26.04
CA SER A 15 -15.11 -34.55 24.90
C SER A 15 -13.79 -33.80 24.90
N ILE A 16 -12.86 -34.23 24.05
CA ILE A 16 -11.71 -33.44 23.68
C ILE A 16 -12.32 -32.18 23.07
N PHE A 17 -12.28 -31.09 23.82
CA PHE A 17 -12.59 -29.76 23.31
C PHE A 17 -11.49 -29.46 22.29
N ASP A 18 -11.77 -29.79 21.03
CA ASP A 18 -10.89 -29.45 19.93
C ASP A 18 -10.97 -27.92 19.77
N SER A 19 -10.05 -27.24 20.45
CA SER A 19 -9.87 -25.80 20.34
C SER A 19 -9.20 -25.52 19.01
N SER A 20 -9.91 -25.81 17.92
CA SER A 20 -9.59 -25.28 16.61
C SER A 20 -9.81 -23.78 16.68
N SER A 21 -8.80 -23.07 17.15
CA SER A 21 -8.69 -21.64 16.90
C SER A 21 -8.74 -21.51 15.39
N ASN A 22 -9.85 -20.99 14.86
CA ASN A 22 -9.96 -20.53 13.48
C ASN A 22 -9.01 -19.31 13.34
N LEU A 23 -7.71 -19.57 13.38
CA LEU A 23 -6.71 -18.64 12.88
C LEU A 23 -6.92 -18.66 11.37
N VAL A 24 -7.83 -17.80 10.90
CA VAL A 24 -7.90 -17.46 9.49
C VAL A 24 -6.52 -16.91 9.15
N ALA A 25 -5.70 -17.73 8.50
CA ALA A 25 -4.41 -17.30 8.01
C ALA A 25 -4.65 -16.03 7.18
N ALA A 26 -3.98 -14.94 7.54
CA ALA A 26 -4.11 -13.70 6.81
C ALA A 26 -3.87 -14.00 5.33
N LYS A 27 -4.83 -13.63 4.48
CA LYS A 27 -4.69 -13.79 3.03
C LYS A 27 -3.40 -13.08 2.62
N PRO A 28 -2.51 -13.73 1.85
CA PRO A 28 -1.26 -13.10 1.44
C PRO A 28 -1.57 -11.79 0.71
N ILE A 29 -0.91 -10.70 1.13
CA ILE A 29 -1.00 -9.41 0.45
C ILE A 29 -0.39 -9.61 -0.94
N LYS A 30 -1.16 -9.29 -1.99
CA LYS A 30 -0.62 -9.25 -3.35
C LYS A 30 0.45 -8.15 -3.40
N SER A 31 1.58 -8.42 -4.05
CA SER A 31 2.67 -7.46 -4.24
C SER A 31 2.17 -6.09 -4.69
N ASP A 32 1.18 -6.10 -5.59
CA ASP A 32 0.67 -4.92 -6.28
C ASP A 32 -0.07 -3.97 -5.31
N TYR A 33 -0.68 -4.50 -4.25
CA TYR A 33 -1.42 -3.69 -3.26
C TYR A 33 -0.52 -2.77 -2.44
N GLN A 34 0.76 -3.10 -2.28
CA GLN A 34 1.69 -2.22 -1.59
C GLN A 34 1.98 -0.96 -2.42
N GLN A 35 2.17 -1.14 -3.73
CA GLN A 35 2.37 -0.03 -4.66
C GLN A 35 1.11 0.83 -4.78
N ASP A 36 -0.06 0.20 -4.94
CA ASP A 36 -1.34 0.90 -5.00
C ASP A 36 -1.60 1.73 -3.73
N LEU A 37 -1.30 1.16 -2.55
CA LEU A 37 -1.44 1.87 -1.28
C LEU A 37 -0.50 3.07 -1.20
N ILE A 38 0.77 2.91 -1.59
CA ILE A 38 1.74 4.01 -1.59
C ILE A 38 1.25 5.13 -2.51
N PHE A 39 0.88 4.81 -3.75
CA PHE A 39 0.34 5.79 -4.69
C PHE A 39 -0.92 6.46 -4.14
N THR A 40 -1.85 5.70 -3.58
CA THR A 40 -3.07 6.23 -2.95
C THR A 40 -2.75 7.29 -1.89
N LEU A 41 -1.74 7.06 -1.06
CA LEU A 41 -1.36 7.97 0.02
C LEU A 41 -0.64 9.23 -0.47
N ILE A 42 0.22 9.12 -1.49
CA ILE A 42 1.02 10.25 -1.99
C ILE A 42 0.33 11.02 -3.14
N ASN A 43 -0.75 10.47 -3.72
CA ASN A 43 -1.41 11.02 -4.90
C ASN A 43 -1.79 12.51 -4.78
N PRO A 44 -2.32 13.01 -3.64
CA PRO A 44 -2.63 14.44 -3.52
C PRO A 44 -1.41 15.34 -3.72
N SER A 45 -0.23 14.89 -3.30
CA SER A 45 1.01 15.66 -3.45
C SER A 45 1.54 15.61 -4.87
N ILE A 46 1.42 14.45 -5.54
CA ILE A 46 1.73 14.30 -6.97
C ILE A 46 0.84 15.25 -7.78
N PHE A 47 -0.48 15.20 -7.57
CA PHE A 47 -1.43 16.06 -8.27
C PHE A 47 -1.08 17.55 -8.11
N ASN A 48 -0.82 18.00 -6.88
CA ASN A 48 -0.46 19.38 -6.61
C ASN A 48 0.88 19.77 -7.26
N ALA A 49 1.86 18.87 -7.29
CA ALA A 49 3.14 19.12 -7.97
C ALA A 49 2.94 19.30 -9.48
N LEU A 50 2.12 18.45 -10.10
CA LEU A 50 1.79 18.53 -11.53
C LEU A 50 1.05 19.83 -11.85
N VAL A 51 0.02 20.19 -11.07
CA VAL A 51 -0.69 21.46 -11.24
C VAL A 51 0.25 22.65 -11.05
N GLY A 52 1.13 22.59 -10.06
CA GLY A 52 2.12 23.64 -9.81
C GLY A 52 3.11 23.82 -10.97
N PHE A 53 3.54 22.73 -11.60
CA PHE A 53 4.46 22.76 -12.74
C PHE A 53 3.78 23.21 -14.04
N TYR A 54 2.63 22.60 -14.39
CA TYR A 54 1.94 22.85 -15.66
C TYR A 54 0.99 24.05 -15.62
N GLY A 55 0.67 24.59 -14.45
CA GLY A 55 -0.34 25.64 -14.24
C GLY A 55 -1.79 25.16 -14.43
N THR A 56 -2.00 23.93 -14.87
CA THR A 56 -3.32 23.31 -15.08
C THR A 56 -3.29 21.83 -14.68
N PRO A 57 -4.44 21.23 -14.32
CA PRO A 57 -4.51 19.80 -14.07
C PRO A 57 -4.11 18.99 -15.30
N LYS A 58 -3.17 18.06 -15.12
CA LYS A 58 -2.82 17.02 -16.09
C LYS A 58 -3.42 15.69 -15.69
N THR A 59 -3.82 14.91 -16.69
CA THR A 59 -4.16 13.50 -16.51
C THR A 59 -2.88 12.65 -16.52
N TYR A 60 -2.88 11.62 -15.69
CA TYR A 60 -1.80 10.63 -15.55
C TYR A 60 -2.38 9.29 -15.13
N ASP A 61 -1.67 8.22 -15.47
CA ASP A 61 -2.07 6.86 -15.12
C ASP A 61 -1.25 6.32 -13.94
N LEU A 62 -1.92 6.04 -12.83
CA LEU A 62 -1.28 5.46 -11.65
C LEU A 62 -0.89 3.98 -11.85
N THR A 63 -1.53 3.28 -12.78
CA THR A 63 -1.24 1.87 -13.07
C THR A 63 0.08 1.70 -13.83
N GLU A 64 0.42 2.66 -14.68
CA GLU A 64 1.70 2.70 -15.41
C GLU A 64 2.81 3.46 -14.64
N SER A 65 2.44 4.11 -13.54
CA SER A 65 3.36 4.83 -12.67
C SER A 65 4.28 3.89 -11.89
N LYS A 66 5.52 4.31 -11.64
CA LYS A 66 6.56 3.46 -11.03
C LYS A 66 7.15 4.10 -9.80
N ILE A 67 7.31 3.31 -8.74
CA ILE A 67 8.18 3.67 -7.61
C ILE A 67 9.61 3.32 -8.02
N LEU A 68 10.45 4.34 -8.15
CA LEU A 68 11.86 4.17 -8.51
C LEU A 68 12.72 3.88 -7.27
N GLU A 69 12.37 4.47 -6.13
CA GLU A 69 13.18 4.41 -4.92
C GLU A 69 12.35 4.68 -3.67
N ILE A 70 12.61 3.92 -2.60
CA ILE A 70 12.16 4.23 -1.23
C ILE A 70 13.37 4.09 -0.32
N GLU A 71 13.81 5.20 0.24
CA GLU A 71 14.93 5.28 1.17
C GLU A 71 14.41 5.75 2.54
N ARG A 72 14.75 5.08 3.63
CA ARG A 72 14.47 5.61 4.97
C ARG A 72 15.54 6.63 5.33
N ILE A 73 15.12 7.84 5.69
CA ILE A 73 16.04 8.91 6.11
C ILE A 73 16.14 8.89 7.64
N GLY A 74 17.26 8.41 8.16
CA GLY A 74 17.52 8.35 9.60
C GLY A 74 16.62 7.35 10.34
N SER A 75 16.14 7.73 11.53
CA SER A 75 15.28 6.90 12.38
C SER A 75 13.80 7.28 12.27
N GLY A 76 12.91 6.34 12.61
CA GLY A 76 11.46 6.58 12.62
C GLY A 76 10.85 6.57 11.21
N PHE A 77 9.63 7.09 11.08
CA PHE A 77 8.82 7.01 9.85
C PHE A 77 9.08 8.21 8.92
N ASN A 78 10.33 8.37 8.49
CA ASN A 78 10.75 9.40 7.54
C ASN A 78 11.37 8.73 6.31
N PHE A 79 10.86 9.01 5.13
CA PHE A 79 11.27 8.38 3.89
C PHE A 79 11.50 9.40 2.79
N ARG A 80 12.48 9.15 1.94
CA ARG A 80 12.58 9.74 0.61
C ARG A 80 12.00 8.75 -0.38
N VAL A 81 11.01 9.20 -1.15
CA VAL A 81 10.35 8.39 -2.17
C VAL A 81 10.54 9.07 -3.52
N LYS A 82 11.01 8.33 -4.51
CA LYS A 82 11.13 8.79 -5.89
C LYS A 82 10.17 8.00 -6.77
N VAL A 83 9.33 8.70 -7.52
CA VAL A 83 8.37 8.10 -8.45
C VAL A 83 8.59 8.61 -9.87
N LEU A 84 8.17 7.81 -10.84
CA LEU A 84 8.01 8.18 -12.24
C LEU A 84 6.53 8.19 -12.58
N ILE A 85 6.03 9.34 -13.03
CA ILE A 85 4.65 9.54 -13.47
C ILE A 85 4.66 9.89 -14.95
N GLU A 86 3.78 9.25 -15.72
CA GLU A 86 3.55 9.61 -17.11
C GLU A 86 2.30 10.47 -17.24
N THR A 87 2.43 11.65 -17.83
CA THR A 87 1.35 12.62 -18.01
C THR A 87 0.99 12.77 -19.48
N TYR A 88 -0.26 13.10 -19.76
CA TYR A 88 -0.79 13.26 -21.12
C TYR A 88 -1.85 14.35 -21.19
N THR A 89 -2.06 14.90 -22.40
CA THR A 89 -3.00 16.01 -22.63
C THR A 89 -4.29 15.48 -23.27
N GLY A 90 -5.25 15.05 -22.45
CA GLY A 90 -6.47 14.39 -22.92
C GLY A 90 -6.26 12.90 -23.23
N PRO A 91 -7.31 12.13 -23.59
CA PRO A 91 -7.23 10.67 -23.70
C PRO A 91 -6.12 10.23 -24.65
N HIS A 92 -5.02 9.72 -24.10
CA HIS A 92 -3.86 9.16 -24.82
C HIS A 92 -3.26 10.05 -25.94
N ASN A 93 -3.38 11.38 -25.81
CA ASN A 93 -2.83 12.31 -26.80
C ASN A 93 -1.46 12.86 -26.33
N PRO A 94 -0.40 12.68 -27.14
CA PRO A 94 0.88 13.37 -26.96
C PRO A 94 0.71 14.91 -26.85
N PRO A 95 1.68 15.61 -26.26
CA PRO A 95 3.00 15.11 -25.88
C PRO A 95 3.01 14.54 -24.46
N TYR A 96 3.77 13.47 -24.25
CA TYR A 96 3.85 12.76 -22.96
C TYR A 96 4.95 13.36 -22.09
N GLY A 97 4.59 13.68 -20.84
CA GLY A 97 5.56 14.10 -19.84
C GLY A 97 5.98 12.95 -18.95
N HIS A 98 7.29 12.74 -18.79
CA HIS A 98 7.86 11.81 -17.84
C HIS A 98 8.36 12.57 -16.61
N GLU A 99 7.58 12.51 -15.54
CA GLU A 99 7.80 13.30 -14.33
C GLU A 99 8.48 12.44 -13.28
N LYS A 100 9.73 12.76 -12.96
CA LYS A 100 10.41 12.20 -11.80
C LYS A 100 10.18 13.11 -10.60
N ILE A 101 9.44 12.62 -9.61
CA ILE A 101 9.08 13.38 -8.42
C ILE A 101 9.76 12.74 -7.22
N THR A 102 10.59 13.52 -6.52
CA THR A 102 11.22 13.11 -5.26
C THR A 102 10.50 13.79 -4.10
N MET A 103 10.11 13.01 -3.10
CA MET A 103 9.29 13.45 -1.97
C MET A 103 9.90 13.03 -0.64
N GLN A 104 9.81 13.89 0.38
CA GLN A 104 9.90 13.47 1.77
C GLN A 104 8.52 13.08 2.27
N VAL A 105 8.39 11.86 2.78
CA VAL A 105 7.17 11.30 3.34
C VAL A 105 7.38 11.04 4.82
N ASN A 106 6.53 11.61 5.66
CA ASN A 106 6.49 11.36 7.09
C ASN A 106 5.05 11.21 7.59
N LEU A 107 4.88 11.01 8.90
CA LEU A 107 3.56 10.77 9.51
C LEU A 107 2.58 11.94 9.36
N THR A 108 3.06 13.15 9.10
CA THR A 108 2.24 14.37 9.08
C THR A 108 2.12 14.99 7.69
N SER A 109 3.01 14.64 6.75
CA SER A 109 3.14 15.37 5.49
C SER A 109 3.87 14.57 4.41
N VAL A 110 3.58 14.95 3.18
CA VAL A 110 4.34 14.59 1.98
C VAL A 110 4.79 15.90 1.35
N LEU A 111 6.10 16.11 1.24
CA LEU A 111 6.69 17.34 0.71
C LEU A 111 7.48 17.03 -0.56
N ILE A 112 7.29 17.83 -1.61
CA ILE A 112 8.06 17.70 -2.85
C ILE A 112 9.47 18.28 -2.62
N GLU A 113 10.49 17.44 -2.71
CA GLU A 113 11.90 17.89 -2.70
C GLU A 113 12.35 18.32 -4.10
N LYS A 114 11.94 17.55 -5.12
CA LYS A 114 12.40 17.74 -6.50
C LYS A 114 11.34 17.29 -7.50
N PHE A 115 11.20 18.07 -8.57
CA PHE A 115 10.37 17.75 -9.72
C PHE A 115 11.23 17.87 -10.97
N GLU A 116 11.35 16.79 -11.74
CA GLU A 116 12.14 16.75 -12.97
C GLU A 116 11.26 16.32 -14.12
N HIS A 117 11.10 17.22 -15.09
CA HIS A 117 10.31 16.99 -16.28
C HIS A 117 11.19 16.55 -17.45
N THR A 118 10.75 15.52 -18.17
CA THR A 118 11.30 15.15 -19.47
C THR A 118 10.15 15.01 -20.46
N GLN A 119 10.22 15.72 -21.58
CA GLN A 119 9.25 15.61 -22.66
C GLN A 119 9.65 14.43 -23.57
N SER A 120 8.68 13.61 -23.96
CA SER A 120 8.79 12.73 -25.14
C SER A 120 7.75 13.14 -26.18
N ASP A 121 8.19 13.21 -27.44
CA ASP A 121 7.37 13.51 -28.63
C ASP A 121 6.64 12.26 -29.15
#